data_AF-A0A9W8WPF1-F1
#
_entry.id   AF-A0A9W8WPF1-F1
#
_cell.length_a   1.000
_cell.length_b   1.000
_cell.length_c   1.000
_cell.angle_alpha   90.00
_cell.angle_beta   90.00
_cell.angle_gamma   90.00
#
_symmetry.space_group_name_H-M   'P 1'
#
loop_
_entity.id
_entity.type
_entity.pdbx_description
1 polymer ?
#
loop_
_entity_poly.entity_id
_entity_poly.type
_entity_poly.pdbx_seq_one_letter_code
_entity_poly.pdbx_strand_id
1 'polypeptide(L)'
;MQDILAKTEDYKNCPRKEYAWNGSVHTPILNAAAKTLHGIEAGNITIVRPDLRWVAKEDVDPAGKMVDFAMVVKDALILTSSVRQKLALEAASAGLGASSFASINHTVDSYAPLQLAPIAVSIENYGTTYTGVSYCETSDTGLNENHIEVVNNWPSRHTKIGTKEKVPSEIAYSPDGAQWGSLIPPNVPRHMWTKLQLDRLQTGEAAEVIKEQQLSAQSLNKQPVDIIADFLQHVKDHVLKTLDEEYRREAGFNNTCFPFLKKTPLTTEPEAAAIYTIKTLRGTTQDQRLAVDDGFVICDMGGGTVDLISYRVAELQPTIVEEATVGTGDQCGGSFIDRAFIQWLERRLGATHFFKIAGCHSEDMPRTSLTPKLGRMVQDFILEAKTGFSGNETNFLRLPAPLNAIEEDAARGISDGEILITPEDMIKMFEPPIRKTCELIDGQIKQAQQTSKVKLKYLFMVGGFSESPYVYSKIKEFVETKGLKTIRPAYAWSAVVRGAAAKGLQGDGHLPIRNRKCRRHYAG
;
A
#
# COMPACT_ATOMS: atom_id res chain seq x y z
N MET A 1 -21.24 -24.69 -16.70
CA MET A 1 -21.25 -23.53 -15.76
C MET A 1 -22.61 -22.83 -15.73
N GLN A 2 -23.18 -22.37 -16.85
CA GLN A 2 -24.57 -21.86 -16.85
C GLN A 2 -25.59 -22.88 -16.37
N ASP A 3 -25.42 -24.17 -16.71
CA ASP A 3 -26.28 -25.25 -16.22
C ASP A 3 -26.15 -25.48 -14.70
N ILE A 4 -24.95 -25.30 -14.14
CA ILE A 4 -24.70 -25.39 -12.68
C ILE A 4 -25.32 -24.17 -11.98
N LEU A 5 -25.17 -22.97 -12.54
CA LEU A 5 -25.74 -21.73 -12.00
C LEU A 5 -27.28 -21.74 -12.04
N ALA A 6 -27.89 -22.19 -13.14
CA ALA A 6 -29.34 -22.32 -13.27
C ALA A 6 -29.90 -23.34 -12.24
N LYS A 7 -29.26 -24.51 -12.12
CA LYS A 7 -29.65 -25.54 -11.14
C LYS A 7 -29.42 -25.11 -9.70
N THR A 8 -28.43 -24.24 -9.45
CA THR A 8 -28.15 -23.64 -8.13
C THR A 8 -29.27 -22.66 -7.73
N GLU A 9 -29.73 -21.84 -8.67
CA GLU A 9 -30.81 -20.87 -8.43
C GLU A 9 -32.16 -21.56 -8.18
N ASP A 10 -32.46 -22.64 -8.91
CA ASP A 10 -33.64 -23.47 -8.68
C ASP A 10 -33.56 -24.28 -7.38
N TYR A 11 -32.36 -24.74 -6.99
CA TYR A 11 -32.14 -25.42 -5.71
C TYR A 11 -32.41 -24.52 -4.49
N LYS A 12 -32.04 -23.23 -4.57
CA LYS A 12 -32.34 -22.25 -3.50
C LYS A 12 -33.84 -22.14 -3.21
N ASN A 13 -34.67 -22.40 -4.22
CA ASN A 13 -36.13 -22.31 -4.15
C ASN A 13 -36.83 -23.66 -3.82
N CYS A 14 -36.09 -24.73 -3.53
CA CYS A 14 -36.65 -26.05 -3.26
C CYS A 14 -37.27 -26.14 -1.83
N PRO A 15 -38.56 -26.49 -1.69
CA PRO A 15 -39.28 -26.46 -0.41
C PRO A 15 -38.99 -27.67 0.51
N ARG A 16 -38.36 -28.75 0.02
CA ARG A 16 -37.92 -29.89 0.83
C ARG A 16 -36.41 -30.08 0.69
N LYS A 17 -35.70 -29.93 1.80
CA LYS A 17 -34.29 -30.29 1.94
C LYS A 17 -34.19 -31.38 3.00
N GLU A 18 -33.83 -32.60 2.60
CA GLU A 18 -33.52 -33.68 3.53
C GLU A 18 -32.01 -33.74 3.68
N TYR A 19 -31.52 -33.32 4.85
CA TYR A 19 -30.12 -33.45 5.20
C TYR A 19 -30.00 -34.71 6.04
N ALA A 20 -29.24 -35.67 5.55
CA ALA A 20 -29.07 -36.94 6.23
C ALA A 20 -27.57 -37.27 6.26
N TRP A 21 -27.02 -37.51 7.45
CA TRP A 21 -25.59 -37.71 7.66
C TRP A 21 -25.30 -39.11 8.18
N ASN A 22 -24.62 -39.93 7.37
CA ASN A 22 -24.04 -41.20 7.81
C ASN A 22 -22.52 -41.09 7.96
N GLY A 23 -22.04 -40.93 9.19
CA GLY A 23 -20.63 -40.65 9.48
C GLY A 23 -19.66 -41.76 9.04
N SER A 24 -20.08 -43.02 8.96
CA SER A 24 -19.19 -44.12 8.56
C SER A 24 -18.89 -44.16 7.06
N VAL A 25 -19.73 -43.50 6.26
CA VAL A 25 -19.62 -43.55 4.80
C VAL A 25 -19.24 -42.21 4.19
N HIS A 26 -19.71 -41.11 4.77
CA HIS A 26 -19.38 -39.78 4.28
C HIS A 26 -17.98 -39.32 4.68
N THR A 27 -17.53 -39.64 5.90
CA THR A 27 -16.21 -39.20 6.41
C THR A 27 -15.03 -39.62 5.52
N PRO A 28 -14.94 -40.87 5.01
CA PRO A 28 -13.88 -41.26 4.09
C PRO A 28 -13.88 -40.50 2.75
N ILE A 29 -15.07 -40.25 2.18
CA ILE A 29 -15.23 -39.55 0.89
C ILE A 29 -14.87 -38.06 1.05
N LEU A 30 -15.27 -37.45 2.16
CA LEU A 30 -14.92 -36.08 2.52
C LEU A 30 -13.42 -35.92 2.77
N ASN A 31 -12.81 -36.87 3.46
CA ASN A 31 -11.36 -36.89 3.67
C ASN A 31 -10.58 -37.08 2.35
N ALA A 32 -11.12 -37.83 1.38
CA ALA A 32 -10.51 -38.01 0.07
C ALA A 32 -10.65 -36.73 -0.80
N ALA A 33 -11.83 -36.10 -0.80
CA ALA A 33 -12.09 -34.86 -1.53
C ALA A 33 -11.30 -33.67 -0.95
N ALA A 34 -11.19 -33.57 0.37
CA ALA A 34 -10.42 -32.52 1.05
C ALA A 34 -8.91 -32.62 0.78
N LYS A 35 -8.39 -33.82 0.52
CA LYS A 35 -6.98 -34.03 0.15
C LYS A 35 -6.67 -33.66 -1.30
N THR A 36 -7.67 -33.63 -2.17
CA THR A 36 -7.49 -33.49 -3.63
C THR A 36 -8.01 -32.16 -4.18
N LEU A 37 -8.85 -31.43 -3.42
CA LEU A 37 -9.37 -30.12 -3.79
C LEU A 37 -8.77 -29.05 -2.88
N HIS A 38 -7.82 -28.26 -3.40
CA HIS A 38 -7.19 -27.17 -2.66
C HIS A 38 -8.25 -26.18 -2.12
N GLY A 39 -8.16 -25.86 -0.83
CA GLY A 39 -9.10 -24.97 -0.13
C GLY A 39 -10.34 -25.63 0.45
N ILE A 40 -10.46 -26.96 0.38
CA ILE A 40 -11.55 -27.73 0.98
C ILE A 40 -10.99 -28.60 2.11
N GLU A 41 -11.33 -28.31 3.36
CA GLU A 41 -11.03 -29.20 4.50
C GLU A 41 -12.23 -30.08 4.84
N ALA A 42 -11.97 -31.28 5.37
CA ALA A 42 -12.96 -32.34 5.59
C ALA A 42 -14.16 -31.93 6.47
N GLY A 43 -14.02 -30.87 7.27
CA GLY A 43 -15.07 -30.33 8.13
C GLY A 43 -16.14 -29.47 7.44
N ASN A 44 -16.01 -29.15 6.15
CA ASN A 44 -16.72 -28.00 5.53
C ASN A 44 -17.61 -28.36 4.31
N ILE A 45 -18.04 -29.62 4.19
CA ILE A 45 -18.84 -30.10 3.05
C ILE A 45 -20.22 -30.52 3.54
N THR A 46 -21.29 -29.96 2.95
CA THR A 46 -22.65 -30.43 3.20
C THR A 46 -23.06 -31.43 2.14
N ILE A 47 -23.45 -32.61 2.60
CA ILE A 47 -23.97 -33.69 1.78
C ILE A 47 -25.49 -33.59 1.78
N VAL A 48 -26.06 -33.32 0.61
CA VAL A 48 -27.51 -33.17 0.44
C VAL A 48 -28.07 -34.21 -0.51
N ARG A 49 -29.31 -34.63 -0.26
CA ARG A 49 -30.09 -35.38 -1.24
C ARG A 49 -30.97 -34.40 -2.04
N PRO A 50 -30.65 -34.13 -3.32
CA PRO A 50 -31.50 -33.28 -4.15
C PRO A 50 -32.83 -33.98 -4.48
N ASP A 51 -33.87 -33.20 -4.76
CA ASP A 51 -35.17 -33.73 -5.24
C ASP A 51 -34.99 -34.35 -6.64
N LEU A 52 -35.57 -35.53 -6.83
CA LEU A 52 -35.41 -36.38 -8.02
C LEU A 52 -35.77 -35.68 -9.34
N ARG A 53 -36.61 -34.64 -9.29
CA ARG A 53 -36.99 -33.86 -10.48
C ARG A 53 -35.84 -33.07 -11.10
N TRP A 54 -34.76 -32.85 -10.34
CA TRP A 54 -33.63 -32.00 -10.72
C TRP A 54 -32.37 -32.79 -11.09
N VAL A 55 -32.48 -34.12 -11.10
CA VAL A 55 -31.38 -35.05 -11.40
C VAL A 55 -31.65 -35.71 -12.74
N ALA A 56 -30.62 -35.81 -13.59
CA ALA A 56 -30.76 -36.44 -14.89
C ALA A 56 -31.21 -37.90 -14.70
N LYS A 57 -32.07 -38.42 -15.57
CA LYS A 57 -32.61 -39.79 -15.41
C LYS A 57 -31.52 -40.87 -15.37
N GLU A 58 -30.39 -40.62 -16.03
CA GLU A 58 -29.19 -41.47 -16.00
C GLU A 58 -28.46 -41.52 -14.64
N ASP A 59 -28.70 -40.55 -13.76
CA ASP A 59 -28.10 -40.45 -12.42
C ASP A 59 -29.03 -40.97 -11.29
N VAL A 60 -30.24 -41.44 -11.65
CA VAL A 60 -31.24 -42.03 -10.74
C VAL A 60 -31.33 -43.53 -11.03
N ASP A 61 -31.38 -44.36 -9.99
CA ASP A 61 -31.53 -45.80 -10.19
C ASP A 61 -32.89 -46.15 -10.84
N PRO A 62 -33.04 -47.34 -11.43
CA PRO A 62 -34.30 -47.77 -12.04
C PRO A 62 -35.51 -47.81 -11.09
N ALA A 63 -35.29 -47.80 -9.77
CA ALA A 63 -36.32 -47.77 -8.74
C ALA A 63 -36.67 -46.33 -8.29
N GLY A 64 -36.14 -45.30 -8.94
CA GLY A 64 -36.39 -43.90 -8.61
C GLY A 64 -35.64 -43.43 -7.36
N LYS A 65 -34.63 -44.16 -6.88
CA LYS A 65 -33.78 -43.73 -5.78
C LYS A 65 -32.52 -43.07 -6.35
N MET A 66 -32.19 -41.90 -5.80
CA MET A 66 -30.88 -41.27 -6.00
C MET A 66 -29.78 -42.28 -5.68
N VAL A 67 -28.85 -42.50 -6.60
CA VAL A 67 -27.71 -43.39 -6.32
C VAL A 67 -26.68 -42.73 -5.39
N ASP A 68 -26.57 -41.40 -5.35
CA ASP A 68 -25.62 -40.70 -4.46
C ASP A 68 -25.95 -39.21 -4.25
N PHE A 69 -25.37 -38.63 -3.20
CA PHE A 69 -25.52 -37.24 -2.73
C PHE A 69 -24.79 -36.20 -3.58
N ALA A 70 -25.09 -34.91 -3.37
CA ALA A 70 -24.36 -33.78 -3.95
C ALA A 70 -23.59 -33.00 -2.87
N MET A 71 -22.44 -32.41 -3.23
CA MET A 71 -21.64 -31.57 -2.34
C MET A 71 -22.00 -30.10 -2.55
N VAL A 72 -22.38 -29.41 -1.48
CA VAL A 72 -22.62 -27.97 -1.51
C VAL A 72 -21.46 -27.25 -0.83
N VAL A 73 -20.82 -26.34 -1.57
CA VAL A 73 -19.72 -25.49 -1.08
C VAL A 73 -20.06 -24.05 -1.45
N LYS A 74 -20.19 -23.16 -0.45
CA LYS A 74 -20.46 -21.72 -0.65
C LYS A 74 -21.55 -21.41 -1.68
N ASP A 75 -22.71 -22.05 -1.54
CA ASP A 75 -23.86 -21.86 -2.43
C ASP A 75 -23.65 -22.34 -3.88
N ALA A 76 -22.63 -23.15 -4.16
CA ALA A 76 -22.46 -23.86 -5.43
C ALA A 76 -22.73 -25.36 -5.24
N LEU A 77 -23.65 -25.90 -6.05
CA LEU A 77 -23.93 -27.33 -6.10
C LEU A 77 -22.91 -28.03 -7.01
N ILE A 78 -22.02 -28.84 -6.43
CA ILE A 78 -21.12 -29.70 -7.20
C ILE A 78 -21.83 -31.03 -7.44
N LEU A 79 -22.21 -31.26 -8.70
CA LEU A 79 -22.96 -32.45 -9.11
C LEU A 79 -22.11 -33.72 -8.96
N THR A 80 -22.78 -34.80 -8.55
CA THR A 80 -22.21 -36.09 -8.20
C THR A 80 -21.37 -36.70 -9.33
N SER A 81 -21.73 -36.46 -10.60
CA SER A 81 -20.96 -36.91 -11.76
C SER A 81 -19.57 -36.29 -11.84
N SER A 82 -19.41 -35.01 -11.49
CA SER A 82 -18.12 -34.30 -11.47
C SER A 82 -17.22 -34.75 -10.33
N VAL A 83 -17.81 -35.00 -9.15
CA VAL A 83 -17.11 -35.56 -7.99
C VAL A 83 -16.67 -37.01 -8.27
N ARG A 84 -17.55 -37.84 -8.84
CA ARG A 84 -17.24 -39.22 -9.24
C ARG A 84 -16.16 -39.30 -10.31
N GLN A 85 -16.21 -38.45 -11.34
CA GLN A 85 -15.23 -38.47 -12.42
C GLN A 85 -13.82 -38.13 -11.90
N LYS A 86 -13.72 -37.15 -10.98
CA LYS A 86 -12.45 -36.76 -10.36
C LYS A 86 -11.94 -37.80 -9.36
N LEU A 87 -12.81 -38.38 -8.53
CA LEU A 87 -12.45 -39.47 -7.62
C LEU A 87 -12.07 -40.76 -8.36
N ALA A 88 -12.70 -41.06 -9.50
CA ALA A 88 -12.34 -42.21 -10.34
C ALA A 88 -10.99 -42.03 -11.04
N LEU A 89 -10.67 -40.81 -11.48
CA LEU A 89 -9.35 -40.44 -12.04
C LEU A 89 -8.23 -40.62 -11.01
N GLU A 90 -8.46 -40.18 -9.77
CA GLU A 90 -7.51 -40.32 -8.66
C GLU A 90 -7.42 -41.78 -8.15
N ALA A 91 -8.55 -42.48 -8.00
CA ALA A 91 -8.58 -43.90 -7.61
C ALA A 91 -7.85 -44.79 -8.64
N ALA A 92 -7.99 -44.50 -9.93
CA ALA A 92 -7.22 -45.17 -10.99
C ALA A 92 -5.71 -44.89 -10.86
N SER A 93 -5.31 -43.67 -10.47
CA SER A 93 -3.89 -43.33 -10.22
C SER A 93 -3.32 -43.96 -8.94
N ALA A 94 -4.18 -44.29 -7.97
CA ALA A 94 -3.83 -44.92 -6.70
C ALA A 94 -4.04 -46.46 -6.68
N GLY A 95 -4.46 -47.06 -7.81
CA GLY A 95 -4.67 -48.52 -7.94
C GLY A 95 -5.94 -49.07 -7.29
N LEU A 96 -6.93 -48.22 -6.94
CA LEU A 96 -8.20 -48.61 -6.32
C LEU A 96 -9.31 -48.76 -7.38
N GLY A 97 -10.08 -49.84 -7.30
CA GLY A 97 -11.15 -50.15 -8.26
C GLY A 97 -12.39 -49.27 -8.10
N ALA A 98 -13.00 -48.87 -9.22
CA ALA A 98 -14.16 -47.95 -9.26
C ALA A 98 -15.42 -48.45 -8.53
N SER A 99 -15.50 -49.74 -8.16
CA SER A 99 -16.67 -50.37 -7.54
C SER A 99 -16.83 -50.08 -6.04
N SER A 100 -15.85 -49.45 -5.38
CA SER A 100 -15.88 -49.20 -3.93
C SER A 100 -16.87 -48.12 -3.46
N PHE A 101 -17.48 -47.37 -4.37
CA PHE A 101 -18.30 -46.19 -4.06
C PHE A 101 -19.81 -46.37 -4.34
N ALA A 102 -20.31 -47.61 -4.49
CA ALA A 102 -21.58 -47.88 -5.17
C ALA A 102 -22.85 -48.04 -4.30
N SER A 103 -22.85 -47.93 -2.97
CA SER A 103 -24.13 -47.85 -2.23
C SER A 103 -24.02 -47.25 -0.83
N ILE A 104 -24.87 -46.25 -0.52
CA ILE A 104 -24.86 -45.53 0.77
C ILE A 104 -26.31 -45.25 1.22
N ASN A 105 -26.72 -45.80 2.37
CA ASN A 105 -28.03 -45.53 3.02
C ASN A 105 -27.85 -44.62 4.25
N HIS A 106 -28.81 -43.70 4.50
CA HIS A 106 -28.73 -42.68 5.55
C HIS A 106 -29.75 -42.86 6.69
N THR A 107 -29.37 -42.50 7.92
CA THR A 107 -30.24 -42.21 9.08
C THR A 107 -29.92 -40.79 9.61
N VAL A 108 -30.89 -40.16 10.27
CA VAL A 108 -30.96 -38.72 10.58
C VAL A 108 -30.58 -38.46 12.04
N ASP A 109 -29.69 -37.48 12.33
CA ASP A 109 -29.80 -36.60 13.52
C ASP A 109 -28.75 -35.46 13.59
N SER A 110 -29.27 -34.25 13.90
CA SER A 110 -28.65 -33.02 14.47
C SER A 110 -27.62 -32.19 13.66
N TYR A 111 -27.77 -30.85 13.71
CA TYR A 111 -26.97 -29.83 13.01
C TYR A 111 -26.19 -28.94 13.97
N ALA A 112 -25.04 -28.43 13.52
CA ALA A 112 -24.41 -27.18 13.94
C ALA A 112 -24.24 -26.25 12.72
N PRO A 113 -24.45 -24.92 12.82
CA PRO A 113 -24.28 -23.99 11.70
C PRO A 113 -22.82 -23.50 11.55
N LEU A 114 -22.50 -22.86 10.38
CA LEU A 114 -21.37 -21.90 10.05
C LEU A 114 -20.30 -22.43 9.05
N GLN A 115 -19.44 -21.66 8.34
CA GLN A 115 -19.36 -20.29 7.74
C GLN A 115 -18.07 -20.25 6.86
N LEU A 116 -17.86 -19.25 6.00
CA LEU A 116 -16.86 -19.23 4.91
C LEU A 116 -15.73 -18.19 5.12
N ALA A 117 -14.45 -18.55 4.94
CA ALA A 117 -13.33 -17.59 4.83
C ALA A 117 -12.98 -17.35 3.34
N PRO A 118 -12.89 -16.10 2.85
CA PRO A 118 -11.61 -15.37 2.87
C PRO A 118 -11.77 -13.83 3.03
N ILE A 119 -10.77 -13.12 3.55
CA ILE A 119 -10.69 -11.66 3.41
C ILE A 119 -9.22 -11.24 3.22
N ALA A 120 -8.86 -10.68 2.07
CA ALA A 120 -7.62 -9.91 1.91
C ALA A 120 -7.89 -8.47 2.39
N VAL A 121 -7.16 -7.98 3.40
CA VAL A 121 -7.35 -6.62 3.93
C VAL A 121 -6.49 -5.64 3.16
N SER A 122 -7.00 -5.08 2.06
CA SER A 122 -6.32 -3.99 1.35
C SER A 122 -6.44 -2.67 2.12
N ILE A 123 -5.31 -2.06 2.46
CA ILE A 123 -5.25 -0.76 3.13
C ILE A 123 -4.41 0.21 2.33
N GLU A 124 -5.04 1.34 2.02
CA GLU A 124 -4.48 2.42 1.24
C GLU A 124 -3.94 3.52 2.17
N ASN A 125 -2.71 3.96 1.91
CA ASN A 125 -2.22 5.23 2.44
C ASN A 125 -2.09 6.25 1.32
N TYR A 126 -3.05 7.19 1.27
CA TYR A 126 -3.01 8.32 0.37
C TYR A 126 -2.07 9.42 0.90
N GLY A 127 -0.85 9.47 0.35
CA GLY A 127 0.17 10.45 0.71
C GLY A 127 0.14 11.71 -0.16
N THR A 128 0.90 12.73 0.24
CA THR A 128 1.02 14.00 -0.52
C THR A 128 1.71 13.78 -1.89
N THR A 129 2.68 12.87 -1.95
CA THR A 129 3.49 12.63 -3.16
C THR A 129 3.37 11.20 -3.66
N TYR A 130 3.21 10.23 -2.75
CA TYR A 130 3.15 8.80 -3.09
C TYR A 130 2.06 8.11 -2.29
N THR A 131 1.33 7.22 -2.96
CA THR A 131 0.30 6.36 -2.39
C THR A 131 0.80 4.93 -2.39
N GLY A 132 0.58 4.22 -1.28
CA GLY A 132 0.90 2.80 -1.18
C GLY A 132 -0.32 2.00 -0.78
N VAL A 133 -0.34 0.72 -1.17
CA VAL A 133 -1.35 -0.24 -0.76
C VAL A 133 -0.67 -1.49 -0.26
N SER A 134 -1.15 -2.00 0.87
CA SER A 134 -0.73 -3.29 1.41
C SER A 134 -1.95 -4.17 1.66
N TYR A 135 -1.77 -5.48 1.54
CA TYR A 135 -2.81 -6.46 1.82
C TYR A 135 -2.26 -7.67 2.58
N CYS A 136 -3.15 -8.43 3.18
CA CYS A 136 -2.84 -9.66 3.92
C CYS A 136 -4.09 -10.53 3.98
N GLU A 137 -3.91 -11.85 4.00
CA GLU A 137 -5.00 -12.82 4.13
C GLU A 137 -5.44 -12.97 5.59
N THR A 138 -6.76 -12.90 5.87
CA THR A 138 -7.30 -13.01 7.24
C THR A 138 -7.41 -14.43 7.78
N SER A 139 -7.21 -15.45 6.94
CA SER A 139 -7.17 -16.85 7.38
C SER A 139 -5.94 -17.13 8.25
N ASP A 140 -4.91 -16.30 8.12
CA ASP A 140 -3.75 -16.33 8.99
C ASP A 140 -4.04 -15.63 10.32
N THR A 141 -4.39 -16.45 11.31
CA THR A 141 -4.65 -16.01 12.69
C THR A 141 -3.35 -15.84 13.50
N GLY A 142 -2.20 -16.21 12.94
CA GLY A 142 -0.92 -15.80 13.47
C GLY A 142 -0.76 -14.31 13.22
N LEU A 143 -0.74 -13.51 14.29
CA LEU A 143 -0.48 -12.06 14.26
C LEU A 143 0.96 -11.71 13.81
N ASN A 144 1.49 -12.43 12.84
CA ASN A 144 2.86 -12.33 12.35
C ASN A 144 2.90 -11.47 11.10
N GLU A 145 3.72 -10.41 11.14
CA GLU A 145 3.91 -9.43 10.07
C GLU A 145 4.48 -10.04 8.77
N ASN A 146 4.92 -11.30 8.81
CA ASN A 146 5.51 -12.03 7.68
C ASN A 146 4.52 -12.26 6.52
N HIS A 147 3.23 -11.98 6.70
CA HIS A 147 2.20 -12.17 5.69
C HIS A 147 1.52 -10.86 5.26
N ILE A 148 2.13 -9.71 5.56
CA ILE A 148 1.72 -8.41 5.01
C ILE A 148 2.48 -8.15 3.72
N GLU A 149 1.77 -8.20 2.61
CA GLU A 149 2.28 -7.91 1.28
C GLU A 149 2.02 -6.46 0.91
N VAL A 150 2.91 -5.90 0.09
CA VAL A 150 2.82 -4.53 -0.41
C VAL A 150 2.77 -4.58 -1.92
N VAL A 151 1.78 -3.91 -2.49
CA VAL A 151 1.63 -3.78 -3.94
C VAL A 151 2.85 -3.05 -4.47
N ASN A 152 3.58 -3.70 -5.37
CA ASN A 152 4.85 -3.20 -5.90
C ASN A 152 4.93 -3.21 -7.44
N ASN A 153 3.89 -3.70 -8.10
CA ASN A 153 3.79 -3.90 -9.56
C ASN A 153 2.98 -2.78 -10.25
N TRP A 154 3.14 -1.54 -9.76
CA TRP A 154 2.41 -0.39 -10.28
C TRP A 154 2.69 -0.12 -11.76
N PRO A 155 1.67 0.31 -12.53
CA PRO A 155 1.85 0.59 -13.95
C PRO A 155 2.79 1.79 -14.15
N SER A 156 3.66 1.70 -15.14
CA SER A 156 4.64 2.75 -15.44
C SER A 156 4.89 2.87 -16.93
N ARG A 157 5.03 4.11 -17.42
CA ARG A 157 5.44 4.39 -18.80
C ARG A 157 6.93 4.05 -19.02
N HIS A 158 7.71 4.04 -17.95
CA HIS A 158 9.14 3.77 -17.97
C HIS A 158 9.48 2.57 -17.10
N THR A 159 10.17 1.59 -17.67
CA THR A 159 10.54 0.33 -16.98
C THR A 159 11.45 0.55 -15.77
N LYS A 160 12.21 1.67 -15.71
CA LYS A 160 13.08 2.04 -14.58
C LYS A 160 12.32 2.45 -13.30
N ILE A 161 11.02 2.76 -13.37
CA ILE A 161 10.21 3.23 -12.22
C ILE A 161 9.21 2.15 -11.73
N GLY A 162 8.94 1.12 -12.54
CA GLY A 162 7.79 0.22 -12.39
C GLY A 162 7.84 -0.83 -11.27
N THR A 163 8.80 -0.78 -10.36
CA THR A 163 8.97 -1.77 -9.27
C THR A 163 9.21 -1.07 -7.93
N LYS A 164 8.27 -0.24 -7.50
CA LYS A 164 8.36 0.51 -6.24
C LYS A 164 7.20 0.15 -5.32
N GLU A 165 7.41 0.19 -4.01
CA GLU A 165 6.36 -0.09 -3.00
C GLU A 165 5.20 0.94 -3.01
N LYS A 166 5.33 2.04 -3.78
CA LYS A 166 4.32 3.10 -3.90
C LYS A 166 4.25 3.67 -5.32
N VAL A 167 3.08 4.19 -5.67
CA VAL A 167 2.77 4.92 -6.91
C VAL A 167 2.69 6.43 -6.64
N PRO A 168 3.13 7.33 -7.56
CA PRO A 168 2.93 8.77 -7.38
C PRO A 168 1.45 9.13 -7.21
N SER A 169 1.16 10.02 -6.25
CA SER A 169 -0.20 10.52 -5.94
C SER A 169 -0.61 11.63 -6.90
N GLU A 170 -0.63 11.29 -8.19
CA GLU A 170 -0.78 12.24 -9.29
C GLU A 170 -1.81 11.73 -10.31
N ILE A 171 -2.63 12.64 -10.85
CA ILE A 171 -3.58 12.35 -11.93
C ILE A 171 -3.59 13.50 -12.94
N ALA A 172 -3.65 13.17 -14.22
CA ALA A 172 -3.76 14.10 -15.32
C ALA A 172 -4.96 13.73 -16.19
N TYR A 173 -5.73 14.74 -16.59
CA TYR A 173 -6.91 14.55 -17.43
C TYR A 173 -6.59 14.91 -18.88
N SER A 174 -7.03 14.06 -19.81
CA SER A 174 -6.94 14.28 -21.25
C SER A 174 -8.26 13.91 -21.93
N PRO A 175 -8.49 14.32 -23.19
CA PRO A 175 -9.67 13.92 -23.95
C PRO A 175 -9.84 12.39 -24.09
N ASP A 176 -8.72 11.66 -24.09
CA ASP A 176 -8.70 10.19 -24.24
C ASP A 176 -8.87 9.45 -22.90
N GLY A 177 -9.02 10.18 -21.78
CA GLY A 177 -9.16 9.64 -20.44
C GLY A 177 -8.13 10.18 -19.44
N ALA A 178 -8.21 9.68 -18.21
CA ALA A 178 -7.29 10.05 -17.15
C ALA A 178 -6.02 9.16 -17.17
N GLN A 179 -4.87 9.78 -16.99
CA GLN A 179 -3.59 9.11 -16.73
C GLN A 179 -3.21 9.36 -15.27
N TRP A 180 -2.61 8.37 -14.61
CA TRP A 180 -2.33 8.45 -13.18
C TRP A 180 -0.95 7.87 -12.84
N GLY A 181 -0.38 8.34 -11.73
CA GLY A 181 0.92 7.88 -11.25
C GLY A 181 2.04 7.98 -12.30
N SER A 182 2.83 6.92 -12.40
CA SER A 182 3.99 6.84 -13.31
C SER A 182 3.64 6.71 -14.80
N LEU A 183 2.35 6.74 -15.15
CA LEU A 183 1.89 6.76 -16.54
C LEU A 183 1.88 8.19 -17.12
N ILE A 184 1.87 9.22 -16.28
CA ILE A 184 1.75 10.62 -16.70
C ILE A 184 3.07 11.10 -17.34
N PRO A 185 3.06 11.56 -18.61
CA PRO A 185 4.22 12.16 -19.24
C PRO A 185 4.71 13.43 -18.50
N PRO A 186 6.02 13.73 -18.45
CA PRO A 186 6.56 14.91 -17.76
C PRO A 186 5.93 16.25 -18.18
N ASN A 187 5.58 16.37 -19.46
CA ASN A 187 5.04 17.57 -20.09
C ASN A 187 3.53 17.73 -20.01
N VAL A 188 2.87 16.83 -19.31
CA VAL A 188 1.43 16.90 -19.10
C VAL A 188 1.18 17.55 -17.73
N PRO A 189 0.40 18.65 -17.67
CA PRO A 189 -0.08 19.21 -16.42
C PRO A 189 -0.85 18.18 -15.61
N ARG A 190 -0.54 18.11 -14.32
CA ARG A 190 -1.12 17.11 -13.42
C ARG A 190 -1.60 17.74 -12.13
N HIS A 191 -2.60 17.10 -11.55
CA HIS A 191 -3.02 17.33 -10.18
C HIS A 191 -2.14 16.49 -9.25
N MET A 192 -1.45 17.15 -8.33
CA MET A 192 -0.50 16.58 -7.38
C MET A 192 -0.58 17.31 -6.03
N TRP A 193 -0.10 16.71 -4.94
CA TRP A 193 -0.28 17.28 -3.58
C TRP A 193 -1.75 17.60 -3.26
N THR A 194 -2.70 16.90 -3.91
CA THR A 194 -4.13 17.15 -3.79
C THR A 194 -4.64 16.91 -2.36
N LYS A 195 -3.94 16.08 -1.58
CA LYS A 195 -4.11 15.93 -0.12
C LYS A 195 -4.09 17.27 0.63
N LEU A 196 -3.19 18.19 0.29
CA LEU A 196 -3.05 19.48 0.97
C LEU A 196 -4.21 20.43 0.69
N GLN A 197 -4.98 20.18 -0.37
CA GLN A 197 -6.15 20.99 -0.74
C GLN A 197 -7.38 20.68 0.13
N LEU A 198 -7.33 19.60 0.92
CA LEU A 198 -8.38 19.27 1.87
C LEU A 198 -8.35 20.18 3.10
N ASP A 199 -7.22 20.85 3.36
CA ASP A 199 -7.06 21.79 4.46
C ASP A 199 -7.41 23.23 4.03
N ARG A 200 -8.05 23.98 4.95
CA ARG A 200 -8.62 25.30 4.65
C ARG A 200 -7.60 26.43 4.52
N LEU A 201 -6.37 26.24 4.98
CA LEU A 201 -5.32 27.27 4.97
C LEU A 201 -4.02 26.62 4.51
N GLN A 202 -3.52 27.06 3.36
CA GLN A 202 -2.22 26.65 2.83
C GLN A 202 -1.39 27.89 2.49
N THR A 203 -0.11 27.86 2.85
CA THR A 203 0.88 28.90 2.57
C THR A 203 2.10 28.27 1.90
N GLY A 204 2.99 29.09 1.32
CA GLY A 204 4.22 28.59 0.71
C GLY A 204 3.97 27.81 -0.59
N GLU A 205 4.78 26.77 -0.83
CA GLU A 205 4.74 26.00 -2.09
C GLU A 205 3.37 25.34 -2.34
N ALA A 206 2.68 24.86 -1.29
CA ALA A 206 1.36 24.27 -1.49
C ALA A 206 0.33 25.27 -2.01
N ALA A 207 0.44 26.56 -1.65
CA ALA A 207 -0.47 27.59 -2.15
C ALA A 207 -0.29 27.83 -3.65
N GLU A 208 0.97 27.85 -4.14
CA GLU A 208 1.26 27.97 -5.58
C GLU A 208 0.79 26.73 -6.35
N VAL A 209 1.03 25.53 -5.81
CA VAL A 209 0.52 24.27 -6.38
C VAL A 209 -1.02 24.29 -6.48
N ILE A 210 -1.70 24.72 -5.42
CA ILE A 210 -3.17 24.83 -5.38
C ILE A 210 -3.67 25.82 -6.43
N LYS A 211 -3.05 27.00 -6.52
CA LYS A 211 -3.42 28.04 -7.47
C LYS A 211 -3.35 27.53 -8.92
N GLU A 212 -2.25 26.88 -9.29
CA GLU A 212 -2.09 26.27 -10.63
C GLU A 212 -3.16 25.20 -10.90
N GLN A 213 -3.42 24.33 -9.92
CA GLN A 213 -4.37 23.24 -10.08
C GLN A 213 -5.82 23.69 -10.08
N GLN A 214 -6.16 24.75 -9.34
CA GLN A 214 -7.50 25.34 -9.38
C GLN A 214 -7.80 25.94 -10.75
N LEU A 215 -6.83 26.59 -11.39
CA LEU A 215 -6.99 27.08 -12.77
C LEU A 215 -7.29 25.93 -13.74
N SER A 216 -6.60 24.80 -13.59
CA SER A 216 -6.86 23.59 -14.38
C SER A 216 -8.18 22.90 -14.01
N ALA A 217 -8.50 22.74 -12.72
CA ALA A 217 -9.69 22.06 -12.23
C ALA A 217 -10.98 22.84 -12.52
N GLN A 218 -10.93 24.18 -12.53
CA GLN A 218 -12.04 25.03 -12.96
C GLN A 218 -12.42 24.76 -14.41
N SER A 219 -11.43 24.53 -15.29
CA SER A 219 -11.69 24.14 -16.68
C SER A 219 -12.36 22.76 -16.81
N LEU A 220 -12.20 21.91 -15.80
CA LEU A 220 -12.77 20.55 -15.73
C LEU A 220 -14.05 20.47 -14.89
N ASN A 221 -14.45 21.56 -14.22
CA ASN A 221 -15.56 21.63 -13.25
C ASN A 221 -15.49 20.55 -12.15
N LYS A 222 -14.29 20.27 -11.61
CA LYS A 222 -14.07 19.28 -10.53
C LYS A 222 -13.59 19.93 -9.24
N GLN A 223 -14.05 19.41 -8.10
CA GLN A 223 -13.51 19.77 -6.78
C GLN A 223 -12.30 18.89 -6.42
N PRO A 224 -11.42 19.32 -5.49
CA PRO A 224 -10.27 18.51 -5.08
C PRO A 224 -10.63 17.10 -4.60
N VAL A 225 -11.77 16.95 -3.93
CA VAL A 225 -12.29 15.64 -3.47
C VAL A 225 -12.65 14.72 -4.63
N ASP A 226 -13.14 15.24 -5.74
CA ASP A 226 -13.47 14.46 -6.94
C ASP A 226 -12.20 13.96 -7.61
N ILE A 227 -11.17 14.82 -7.68
CA ILE A 227 -9.86 14.48 -8.24
C ILE A 227 -9.18 13.38 -7.43
N ILE A 228 -9.26 13.47 -6.10
CA ILE A 228 -8.78 12.41 -5.21
C ILE A 228 -9.57 11.13 -5.45
N ALA A 229 -10.90 11.19 -5.48
CA ALA A 229 -11.75 10.01 -5.69
C ALA A 229 -11.44 9.30 -7.01
N ASP A 230 -11.23 10.03 -8.11
CA ASP A 230 -10.82 9.47 -9.40
C ASP A 230 -9.47 8.74 -9.30
N PHE A 231 -8.48 9.36 -8.65
CA PHE A 231 -7.18 8.73 -8.44
C PHE A 231 -7.27 7.45 -7.60
N LEU A 232 -8.00 7.50 -6.48
CA LEU A 232 -8.19 6.33 -5.60
C LEU A 232 -8.96 5.21 -6.31
N GLN A 233 -9.88 5.55 -7.22
CA GLN A 233 -10.59 4.56 -8.04
C GLN A 233 -9.63 3.80 -8.95
N HIS A 234 -8.68 4.48 -9.60
CA HIS A 234 -7.63 3.82 -10.39
C HIS A 234 -6.71 2.94 -9.55
N VAL A 235 -6.33 3.39 -8.35
CA VAL A 235 -5.55 2.58 -7.40
C VAL A 235 -6.33 1.31 -7.03
N LYS A 236 -7.61 1.45 -6.65
CA LYS A 236 -8.48 0.33 -6.31
C LYS A 236 -8.61 -0.67 -7.47
N ASP A 237 -8.85 -0.21 -8.69
CA ASP A 237 -9.02 -1.08 -9.85
C ASP A 237 -7.73 -1.86 -10.14
N HIS A 238 -6.57 -1.22 -10.01
CA HIS A 238 -5.28 -1.90 -10.16
C HIS A 238 -5.06 -2.94 -9.07
N VAL A 239 -5.32 -2.61 -7.80
CA VAL A 239 -5.18 -3.55 -6.68
C VAL A 239 -6.09 -4.75 -6.85
N LEU A 240 -7.36 -4.54 -7.21
CA LEU A 240 -8.30 -5.65 -7.46
C LEU A 240 -7.80 -6.54 -8.60
N LYS A 241 -7.25 -5.96 -9.66
CA LYS A 241 -6.63 -6.72 -10.76
C LYS A 241 -5.41 -7.52 -10.28
N THR A 242 -4.52 -6.92 -9.49
CA THR A 242 -3.32 -7.60 -8.95
C THR A 242 -3.72 -8.79 -8.08
N LEU A 243 -4.64 -8.58 -7.13
CA LEU A 243 -5.14 -9.65 -6.27
C LEU A 243 -5.83 -10.76 -7.08
N ASP A 244 -6.64 -10.39 -8.07
CA ASP A 244 -7.25 -11.35 -8.98
C ASP A 244 -6.21 -12.20 -9.72
N GLU A 245 -5.11 -11.61 -10.19
CA GLU A 245 -4.06 -12.33 -10.91
C GLU A 245 -3.25 -13.25 -9.99
N GLU A 246 -2.93 -12.81 -8.78
CA GLU A 246 -2.20 -13.59 -7.78
C GLU A 246 -3.03 -14.78 -7.28
N TYR A 247 -4.24 -14.53 -6.78
CA TYR A 247 -5.08 -15.59 -6.22
C TYR A 247 -5.69 -16.51 -7.31
N ARG A 248 -5.82 -16.08 -8.58
CA ARG A 248 -6.16 -17.01 -9.67
C ARG A 248 -5.06 -18.03 -9.94
N ARG A 249 -3.77 -17.64 -9.86
CA ARG A 249 -2.65 -18.55 -10.10
C ARG A 249 -2.55 -19.61 -9.01
N GLU A 250 -2.90 -19.27 -7.78
CA GLU A 250 -2.87 -20.19 -6.64
C GLU A 250 -4.11 -21.10 -6.58
N ALA A 251 -5.29 -20.58 -6.92
CA ALA A 251 -6.55 -21.33 -6.77
C ALA A 251 -6.94 -22.19 -8.00
N GLY A 252 -6.37 -21.96 -9.19
CA GLY A 252 -6.68 -22.75 -10.39
C GLY A 252 -8.12 -22.62 -10.92
N PHE A 253 -8.89 -21.64 -10.43
CA PHE A 253 -10.28 -21.38 -10.85
C PHE A 253 -10.40 -20.12 -11.73
N ASN A 254 -11.30 -20.20 -12.72
CA ASN A 254 -11.48 -19.20 -13.78
C ASN A 254 -12.56 -18.13 -13.53
N ASN A 255 -12.95 -17.82 -12.29
CA ASN A 255 -13.84 -16.65 -12.06
C ASN A 255 -13.74 -16.01 -10.66
N THR A 256 -13.95 -14.69 -10.67
CA THR A 256 -13.80 -13.68 -9.59
C THR A 256 -14.70 -13.89 -8.37
N CYS A 257 -14.17 -13.64 -7.16
CA CYS A 257 -14.97 -13.41 -5.95
C CYS A 257 -14.15 -12.66 -4.87
N PHE A 258 -14.10 -11.32 -4.91
CA PHE A 258 -13.83 -10.47 -3.73
C PHE A 258 -15.04 -9.57 -3.45
N PRO A 259 -16.19 -10.10 -3.00
CA PRO A 259 -17.44 -9.31 -3.00
C PRO A 259 -17.58 -8.38 -1.78
N PHE A 260 -16.68 -8.43 -0.79
CA PHE A 260 -16.88 -7.71 0.47
C PHE A 260 -15.58 -7.12 1.04
N LEU A 261 -15.20 -5.93 0.58
CA LEU A 261 -14.37 -5.04 1.39
C LEU A 261 -15.20 -4.64 2.62
N LYS A 262 -14.95 -5.28 3.77
CA LYS A 262 -15.51 -4.81 5.05
C LYS A 262 -14.89 -3.46 5.40
N LYS A 263 -15.69 -2.57 5.99
CA LYS A 263 -15.22 -1.28 6.51
C LYS A 263 -13.98 -1.48 7.38
N THR A 264 -12.88 -0.88 6.98
CA THR A 264 -11.60 -0.93 7.71
C THR A 264 -11.53 0.21 8.73
N PRO A 265 -10.92 -0.04 9.90
CA PRO A 265 -10.68 1.00 10.89
C PRO A 265 -9.68 2.02 10.34
N LEU A 266 -10.05 3.30 10.36
CA LEU A 266 -9.14 4.38 9.99
C LEU A 266 -7.98 4.45 11.00
N THR A 267 -6.78 4.72 10.48
CA THR A 267 -5.59 4.99 11.29
C THR A 267 -4.90 6.22 10.78
N THR A 268 -4.22 6.95 11.65
CA THR A 268 -3.36 8.04 11.17
C THR A 268 -2.01 7.46 10.72
N GLU A 269 -1.37 8.13 9.75
CA GLU A 269 -0.04 7.75 9.26
C GLU A 269 0.99 7.57 10.37
N PRO A 270 1.15 8.52 11.33
CA PRO A 270 2.14 8.36 12.38
C PRO A 270 1.81 7.23 13.37
N GLU A 271 0.53 6.92 13.58
CA GLU A 271 0.12 5.77 14.42
C GLU A 271 0.51 4.45 13.75
N ALA A 272 0.22 4.32 12.46
CA ALA A 272 0.57 3.14 11.69
C ALA A 272 2.09 2.94 11.66
N ALA A 273 2.85 4.00 11.36
CA ALA A 273 4.31 3.97 11.41
C ALA A 273 4.85 3.62 12.81
N ALA A 274 4.25 4.14 13.89
CA ALA A 274 4.67 3.82 15.25
C ALA A 274 4.45 2.34 15.58
N ILE A 275 3.26 1.80 15.30
CA ILE A 275 2.94 0.39 15.54
C ILE A 275 3.91 -0.52 14.79
N TYR A 276 4.12 -0.24 13.49
CA TYR A 276 5.04 -1.01 12.66
C TYR A 276 6.48 -0.95 13.17
N THR A 277 6.97 0.24 13.51
CA THR A 277 8.35 0.42 13.97
C THR A 277 8.57 -0.28 15.31
N ILE A 278 7.64 -0.15 16.26
CA ILE A 278 7.75 -0.82 17.58
C ILE A 278 7.73 -2.33 17.43
N LYS A 279 6.87 -2.88 16.56
CA LYS A 279 6.78 -4.33 16.35
C LYS A 279 8.04 -4.88 15.66
N THR A 280 8.50 -4.24 14.59
CA THR A 280 9.71 -4.66 13.86
C THR A 280 10.99 -4.56 14.69
N LEU A 281 11.05 -3.69 15.69
CA LEU A 281 12.20 -3.61 16.59
C LEU A 281 12.28 -4.79 17.57
N ARG A 282 11.17 -5.47 17.86
CA ARG A 282 11.16 -6.59 18.81
C ARG A 282 11.74 -7.85 18.19
N GLY A 283 12.69 -8.47 18.88
CA GLY A 283 13.27 -9.75 18.48
C GLY A 283 14.35 -9.65 17.38
N THR A 284 14.82 -8.44 17.06
CA THR A 284 15.95 -8.23 16.15
C THR A 284 17.26 -8.06 16.91
N THR A 285 18.41 -8.22 16.26
CA THR A 285 19.75 -7.97 16.85
C THR A 285 19.97 -6.51 17.28
N GLN A 286 19.11 -5.58 16.88
CA GLN A 286 19.06 -4.19 17.37
C GLN A 286 18.18 -4.06 18.62
N ASP A 287 18.10 -5.10 19.45
CA ASP A 287 17.23 -5.25 20.63
C ASP A 287 17.46 -4.15 21.67
N GLN A 288 16.95 -2.96 21.38
CA GLN A 288 16.78 -1.90 22.33
C GLN A 288 15.41 -2.08 22.92
N ARG A 289 15.40 -2.54 24.17
CA ARG A 289 14.20 -2.74 24.97
C ARG A 289 13.46 -1.41 25.13
N LEU A 290 12.63 -1.07 24.15
CA LEU A 290 11.53 -0.11 24.32
C LEU A 290 10.72 -0.60 25.51
N ALA A 291 10.69 0.21 26.56
CA ALA A 291 9.93 -0.09 27.76
C ALA A 291 8.62 0.70 27.77
N VAL A 292 7.67 0.26 28.60
CA VAL A 292 6.54 1.11 29.00
C VAL A 292 7.09 2.41 29.59
N ASP A 293 6.42 3.53 29.31
CA ASP A 293 6.82 4.91 29.64
C ASP A 293 7.96 5.51 28.81
N ASP A 294 8.58 4.75 27.91
CA ASP A 294 9.54 5.33 26.98
C ASP A 294 8.85 6.27 25.99
N GLY A 295 9.45 7.44 25.82
CA GLY A 295 9.02 8.43 24.83
C GLY A 295 9.80 8.29 23.53
N PHE A 296 9.13 8.51 22.41
CA PHE A 296 9.76 8.56 21.09
C PHE A 296 9.08 9.59 20.19
N VAL A 297 9.82 10.11 19.22
CA VAL A 297 9.31 10.98 18.16
C VAL A 297 9.18 10.17 16.88
N ILE A 298 8.01 10.17 16.25
CA ILE A 298 7.88 9.76 14.85
C ILE A 298 8.22 10.97 13.98
N CYS A 299 9.16 10.81 13.06
CA CYS A 299 9.50 11.79 12.05
C CYS A 299 9.19 11.18 10.68
N ASP A 300 7.99 11.45 10.17
CA ASP A 300 7.55 11.01 8.84
C ASP A 300 8.04 11.98 7.77
N MET A 301 9.06 11.54 7.04
CA MET A 301 9.76 12.32 6.03
C MET A 301 9.24 11.92 4.65
N GLY A 302 8.19 12.61 4.22
CA GLY A 302 7.55 12.42 2.92
C GLY A 302 8.25 13.14 1.77
N GLY A 303 7.66 13.02 0.57
CA GLY A 303 8.12 13.75 -0.61
C GLY A 303 7.80 15.24 -0.55
N GLY A 304 6.62 15.62 -0.05
CA GLY A 304 6.18 17.02 0.07
C GLY A 304 6.35 17.59 1.49
N THR A 305 6.00 16.81 2.50
CA THR A 305 5.96 17.26 3.90
C THR A 305 6.90 16.45 4.78
N VAL A 306 7.32 17.05 5.88
CA VAL A 306 7.88 16.32 7.02
C VAL A 306 6.96 16.57 8.21
N ASP A 307 6.43 15.50 8.77
CA ASP A 307 5.44 15.52 9.85
C ASP A 307 5.99 14.80 11.07
N LEU A 308 5.87 15.43 12.24
CA LEU A 308 6.42 14.92 13.49
C LEU A 308 5.37 14.88 14.59
N ILE A 309 5.46 13.85 15.42
CA ILE A 309 4.62 13.71 16.61
C ILE A 309 5.34 12.87 17.65
N SER A 310 5.20 13.27 18.91
CA SER A 310 5.80 12.53 20.02
C SER A 310 4.77 11.61 20.68
N TYR A 311 5.18 10.39 21.01
CA TYR A 311 4.38 9.41 21.72
C TYR A 311 5.11 8.89 22.96
N ARG A 312 4.33 8.33 23.88
CA ARG A 312 4.77 7.48 24.99
C ARG A 312 4.25 6.06 24.78
N VAL A 313 5.08 5.06 25.05
CA VAL A 313 4.63 3.66 25.09
C VAL A 313 3.77 3.46 26.34
N ALA A 314 2.48 3.12 26.17
CA ALA A 314 1.59 2.79 27.27
C ALA A 314 1.60 1.30 27.58
N GLU A 315 1.55 0.45 26.53
CA GLU A 315 1.60 -1.00 26.66
C GLU A 315 2.41 -1.59 25.50
N LEU A 316 3.08 -2.70 25.74
CA LEU A 316 3.85 -3.40 24.73
C LEU A 316 3.05 -4.56 24.11
N GLN A 317 2.21 -5.26 24.86
CA GLN A 317 1.46 -6.41 24.36
C GLN A 317 0.01 -6.39 24.87
N PRO A 318 -0.96 -5.94 24.06
CA PRO A 318 -0.82 -5.36 22.71
C PRO A 318 -0.03 -4.03 22.72
N THR A 319 0.50 -3.61 21.56
CA THR A 319 1.23 -2.33 21.47
C THR A 319 0.25 -1.18 21.51
N ILE A 320 0.32 -0.38 22.57
CA ILE A 320 -0.51 0.81 22.79
C ILE A 320 0.40 2.00 23.04
N VAL A 321 0.12 3.12 22.37
CA VAL A 321 0.88 4.36 22.48
C VAL A 321 -0.04 5.53 22.88
N GLU A 322 0.52 6.55 23.50
CA GLU A 322 -0.21 7.76 23.90
C GLU A 322 0.47 9.01 23.34
N GLU A 323 -0.32 9.91 22.79
CA GLU A 323 0.19 11.17 22.22
C GLU A 323 0.77 12.06 23.33
N ALA A 324 2.06 12.37 23.22
CA ALA A 324 2.77 13.22 24.17
C ALA A 324 2.66 14.71 23.82
N THR A 325 2.64 15.04 22.54
CA THR A 325 2.62 16.41 22.00
C THR A 325 1.66 16.50 20.83
N VAL A 326 1.18 17.71 20.53
CA VAL A 326 0.50 17.95 19.26
C VAL A 326 1.53 17.84 18.14
N GLY A 327 1.17 17.13 17.08
CA GLY A 327 2.06 16.99 15.92
C GLY A 327 2.35 18.34 15.24
N THR A 328 3.54 18.45 14.65
CA THR A 328 3.98 19.60 13.86
C THR A 328 4.52 19.11 12.53
N GLY A 329 4.29 19.85 11.46
CA GLY A 329 4.88 19.53 10.16
C GLY A 329 5.14 20.77 9.34
N ASP A 330 5.94 20.62 8.29
CA ASP A 330 6.22 21.68 7.33
C ASP A 330 6.47 21.12 5.93
N GLN A 331 6.42 22.00 4.93
CA GLN A 331 6.70 21.71 3.54
C GLN A 331 8.22 21.70 3.31
N CYS A 332 8.87 20.61 3.71
CA CYS A 332 10.32 20.44 3.57
C CYS A 332 10.73 18.99 3.23
N GLY A 333 9.85 18.28 2.51
CA GLY A 333 10.11 16.92 2.05
C GLY A 333 11.12 16.84 0.89
N GLY A 334 11.35 15.64 0.38
CA GLY A 334 12.37 15.40 -0.65
C GLY A 334 12.22 16.22 -1.94
N SER A 335 11.00 16.61 -2.33
CA SER A 335 10.74 17.42 -3.54
C SER A 335 11.36 18.83 -3.51
N PHE A 336 11.68 19.33 -2.31
CA PHE A 336 12.36 20.62 -2.16
C PHE A 336 13.81 20.56 -2.66
N ILE A 337 14.43 19.38 -2.66
CA ILE A 337 15.73 19.16 -3.29
C ILE A 337 15.60 19.22 -4.82
N ASP A 338 14.51 18.71 -5.37
CA ASP A 338 14.25 18.76 -6.82
C ASP A 338 14.07 20.21 -7.28
N ARG A 339 13.36 21.03 -6.49
CA ARG A 339 13.27 22.48 -6.68
C ARG A 339 14.65 23.16 -6.60
N ALA A 340 15.44 22.82 -5.59
CA ALA A 340 16.79 23.39 -5.43
C ALA A 340 17.71 23.02 -6.61
N PHE A 341 17.57 21.81 -7.17
CA PHE A 341 18.26 21.39 -8.38
C PHE A 341 17.88 22.24 -9.59
N ILE A 342 16.59 22.52 -9.82
CA ILE A 342 16.15 23.37 -10.94
C ILE A 342 16.75 24.78 -10.84
N GLN A 343 16.75 25.36 -9.63
CA GLN A 343 17.36 26.67 -9.38
C GLN A 343 18.88 26.65 -9.57
N TRP A 344 19.54 25.59 -9.10
CA TRP A 344 20.97 25.39 -9.32
C TRP A 344 21.30 25.27 -10.81
N LEU A 345 20.48 24.53 -11.57
CA LEU A 345 20.68 24.33 -13.00
C LEU A 345 20.60 25.66 -13.76
N GLU A 346 19.66 26.53 -13.42
CA GLU A 346 19.61 27.88 -14.01
C GLU A 346 20.85 28.70 -13.67
N ARG A 347 21.26 28.73 -12.40
CA ARG A 347 22.46 29.47 -11.98
C ARG A 347 23.71 28.97 -12.70
N ARG A 348 23.82 27.66 -12.89
CA ARG A 348 24.99 27.01 -13.50
C ARG A 348 25.05 27.22 -15.01
N LEU A 349 23.91 27.03 -15.71
CA LEU A 349 23.83 27.19 -17.16
C LEU A 349 23.75 28.67 -17.60
N GLY A 350 23.22 29.52 -16.74
CA GLY A 350 22.77 30.87 -17.07
C GLY A 350 21.38 30.88 -17.69
N ALA A 351 20.66 31.99 -17.48
CA ALA A 351 19.26 32.16 -17.89
C ALA A 351 19.00 31.81 -19.37
N THR A 352 19.84 32.26 -20.29
CA THR A 352 19.66 32.02 -21.73
C THR A 352 19.66 30.54 -22.10
N HIS A 353 20.55 29.75 -21.49
CA HIS A 353 20.66 28.32 -21.76
C HIS A 353 19.62 27.52 -21.00
N PHE A 354 19.33 27.90 -19.77
CA PHE A 354 18.23 27.33 -19.00
C PHE A 354 16.89 27.51 -19.73
N PHE A 355 16.61 28.70 -20.27
CA PHE A 355 15.37 28.97 -21.02
C PHE A 355 15.19 28.04 -22.23
N LYS A 356 16.26 27.60 -22.91
CA LYS A 356 16.18 26.63 -24.02
C LYS A 356 15.73 25.22 -23.57
N ILE A 357 15.86 24.93 -22.27
CA ILE A 357 15.48 23.67 -21.64
C ILE A 357 14.09 23.82 -20.99
N ALA A 358 13.93 24.85 -20.17
CA ALA A 358 12.80 25.10 -19.28
C ALA A 358 11.66 25.92 -19.90
N GLY A 359 11.95 26.77 -20.89
CA GLY A 359 11.00 27.73 -21.46
C GLY A 359 10.61 28.90 -20.56
N CYS A 360 11.17 28.98 -19.35
CA CYS A 360 10.95 30.04 -18.35
C CYS A 360 12.12 30.10 -17.36
N HIS A 361 12.13 31.09 -16.46
CA HIS A 361 13.05 31.15 -15.33
C HIS A 361 12.68 30.13 -14.25
N SER A 362 13.64 29.72 -13.41
CA SER A 362 13.40 28.70 -12.38
C SER A 362 12.41 29.16 -11.31
N GLU A 363 12.31 30.46 -11.06
CA GLU A 363 11.34 31.05 -10.13
C GLU A 363 9.90 30.93 -10.65
N ASP A 364 9.71 31.16 -11.96
CA ASP A 364 8.43 31.07 -12.67
C ASP A 364 8.03 29.64 -13.04
N MET A 365 8.87 28.66 -12.71
CA MET A 365 8.65 27.27 -13.11
C MET A 365 7.31 26.75 -12.59
N PRO A 366 6.43 26.22 -13.46
CA PRO A 366 5.20 25.59 -13.01
C PRO A 366 5.49 24.49 -11.99
N ARG A 367 4.64 24.38 -10.98
CA ARG A 367 4.75 23.36 -9.94
C ARG A 367 4.23 22.01 -10.41
N THR A 368 3.29 22.04 -11.34
CA THR A 368 2.46 20.91 -11.79
C THR A 368 2.86 20.31 -13.13
N SER A 369 3.83 20.91 -13.83
CA SER A 369 4.34 20.40 -15.10
C SER A 369 5.76 20.87 -15.34
N LEU A 370 6.51 20.09 -16.12
CA LEU A 370 7.84 20.46 -16.60
C LEU A 370 7.90 20.25 -18.11
N THR A 371 8.73 21.00 -18.82
CA THR A 371 8.98 20.69 -20.24
C THR A 371 9.53 19.27 -20.39
N PRO A 372 9.37 18.60 -21.54
CA PRO A 372 9.91 17.25 -21.73
C PRO A 372 11.42 17.16 -21.43
N LYS A 373 12.17 18.21 -21.80
CA LYS A 373 13.63 18.28 -21.58
C LYS A 373 13.96 18.41 -20.10
N LEU A 374 13.36 19.38 -19.41
CA LEU A 374 13.62 19.60 -17.99
C LEU A 374 13.12 18.43 -17.15
N GLY A 375 11.94 17.90 -17.46
CA GLY A 375 11.36 16.75 -16.77
C GLY A 375 12.25 15.52 -16.84
N ARG A 376 12.87 15.25 -17.99
CA ARG A 376 13.88 14.18 -18.11
C ARG A 376 15.10 14.47 -17.23
N MET A 377 15.65 15.68 -17.27
CA MET A 377 16.80 16.02 -16.43
C MET A 377 16.53 15.90 -14.93
N VAL A 378 15.35 16.32 -14.47
CA VAL A 378 14.92 16.16 -13.07
C VAL A 378 14.78 14.69 -12.71
N GLN A 379 14.23 13.88 -13.62
CA GLN A 379 14.12 12.43 -13.42
C GLN A 379 15.50 11.76 -13.30
N ASP A 380 16.42 12.10 -14.20
CA ASP A 380 17.79 11.56 -14.20
C ASP A 380 18.53 12.02 -12.94
N PHE A 381 18.39 13.29 -12.55
CA PHE A 381 18.90 13.81 -11.26
C PHE A 381 18.38 13.02 -10.06
N ILE A 382 17.07 12.76 -9.99
CA ILE A 382 16.47 12.02 -8.87
C ILE A 382 17.04 10.61 -8.79
N LEU A 383 17.12 9.91 -9.92
CA LEU A 383 17.53 8.52 -9.99
C LEU A 383 19.03 8.33 -9.80
N GLU A 384 19.84 9.18 -10.42
CA GLU A 384 21.28 8.98 -10.56
C GLU A 384 22.11 9.76 -9.54
N ALA A 385 21.65 10.93 -9.09
CA ALA A 385 22.36 11.77 -8.14
C ALA A 385 21.71 11.79 -6.75
N LYS A 386 20.42 12.13 -6.66
CA LYS A 386 19.75 12.40 -5.38
C LYS A 386 19.52 11.16 -4.51
N THR A 387 18.97 10.09 -5.09
CA THR A 387 18.49 8.93 -4.31
C THR A 387 19.63 8.22 -3.55
N GLY A 388 20.80 8.10 -4.19
CA GLY A 388 21.97 7.42 -3.63
C GLY A 388 22.96 8.31 -2.89
N PHE A 389 22.77 9.63 -2.87
CA PHE A 389 23.75 10.57 -2.31
C PHE A 389 24.05 10.30 -0.83
N SER A 390 25.32 10.18 -0.49
CA SER A 390 25.82 9.98 0.88
C SER A 390 26.73 11.10 1.37
N GLY A 391 27.12 12.04 0.49
CA GLY A 391 27.76 13.31 0.88
C GLY A 391 29.06 13.62 0.14
N ASN A 392 29.54 12.71 -0.70
CA ASN A 392 30.86 12.80 -1.34
C ASN A 392 30.85 12.41 -2.83
N GLU A 393 29.69 12.01 -3.35
CA GLU A 393 29.54 11.58 -4.72
C GLU A 393 29.55 12.76 -5.68
N THR A 394 30.18 12.53 -6.82
CA THR A 394 30.16 13.43 -7.96
C THR A 394 29.33 12.76 -9.05
N ASN A 395 28.46 13.54 -9.70
CA ASN A 395 27.55 13.04 -10.72
C ASN A 395 27.67 13.87 -12.01
N PHE A 396 27.38 13.24 -13.13
CA PHE A 396 27.30 13.88 -14.44
C PHE A 396 25.89 13.66 -14.99
N LEU A 397 25.26 14.71 -15.50
CA LEU A 397 23.95 14.60 -16.15
C LEU A 397 24.03 15.04 -17.60
N ARG A 398 23.45 14.23 -18.50
CA ARG A 398 23.40 14.56 -19.92
C ARG A 398 22.51 15.79 -20.15
N LEU A 399 23.07 16.82 -20.79
CA LEU A 399 22.30 17.97 -21.22
C LEU A 399 21.47 17.63 -22.46
N PRO A 400 20.29 18.24 -22.65
CA PRO A 400 19.48 18.08 -23.85
C PRO A 400 19.98 18.99 -24.98
N ALA A 401 19.58 18.69 -26.21
CA ALA A 401 19.89 19.55 -27.36
C ALA A 401 19.32 20.97 -27.18
N PRO A 402 20.06 22.02 -27.57
CA PRO A 402 21.35 21.97 -28.28
C PRO A 402 22.60 21.92 -27.36
N LEU A 403 22.43 21.91 -26.04
CA LEU A 403 23.56 21.97 -25.10
C LEU A 403 24.36 20.67 -25.03
N ASN A 404 23.77 19.56 -25.48
CA ASN A 404 24.45 18.26 -25.60
C ASN A 404 25.62 18.26 -26.60
N ALA A 405 25.78 19.32 -27.40
CA ALA A 405 26.85 19.50 -28.37
C ALA A 405 28.01 20.37 -27.85
N ILE A 406 27.94 20.83 -26.59
CA ILE A 406 29.04 21.56 -25.95
C ILE A 406 30.14 20.54 -25.63
N GLU A 407 31.28 20.64 -26.32
CA GLU A 407 32.43 19.78 -26.05
C GLU A 407 33.09 20.12 -24.71
N GLU A 408 33.34 21.41 -24.43
CA GLU A 408 33.97 21.85 -23.18
C GLU A 408 33.53 23.28 -22.78
N ASP A 409 33.12 23.45 -21.52
CA ASP A 409 32.87 24.72 -20.83
C ASP A 409 33.24 24.55 -19.35
N ALA A 410 34.55 24.61 -19.06
CA ALA A 410 35.09 24.42 -17.72
C ALA A 410 34.51 25.38 -16.68
N ALA A 411 34.11 26.60 -17.07
CA ALA A 411 33.54 27.60 -16.16
C ALA A 411 32.17 27.13 -15.62
N ARG A 412 31.38 26.45 -16.46
CA ARG A 412 30.11 25.83 -16.07
C ARG A 412 30.25 24.35 -15.71
N GLY A 413 31.44 23.78 -15.80
CA GLY A 413 31.71 22.36 -15.59
C GLY A 413 30.91 21.48 -16.55
N ILE A 414 30.90 21.84 -17.83
CA ILE A 414 30.27 21.05 -18.89
C ILE A 414 31.38 20.42 -19.72
N SER A 415 31.31 19.12 -19.94
CA SER A 415 32.23 18.38 -20.80
C SER A 415 31.46 17.29 -21.54
N ASP A 416 31.70 17.12 -22.84
CA ASP A 416 31.03 16.16 -23.72
C ASP A 416 29.49 16.18 -23.65
N GLY A 417 28.93 17.38 -23.47
CA GLY A 417 27.49 17.61 -23.35
C GLY A 417 26.88 17.15 -22.02
N GLU A 418 27.70 16.90 -20.99
CA GLU A 418 27.29 16.54 -19.64
C GLU A 418 27.64 17.63 -18.65
N ILE A 419 26.76 17.89 -17.68
CA ILE A 419 26.99 18.85 -16.61
C ILE A 419 27.43 18.14 -15.34
N LEU A 420 28.53 18.62 -14.77
CA LEU A 420 29.07 18.17 -13.49
C LEU A 420 28.24 18.70 -12.32
N ILE A 421 27.85 17.80 -11.43
CA ILE A 421 27.27 18.08 -10.12
C ILE A 421 28.27 17.64 -9.06
N THR A 422 28.79 18.61 -8.30
CA THR A 422 29.77 18.35 -7.24
C THR A 422 29.09 17.96 -5.92
N PRO A 423 29.81 17.32 -4.99
CA PRO A 423 29.29 17.08 -3.64
C PRO A 423 28.84 18.36 -2.95
N GLU A 424 29.56 19.47 -3.14
CA GLU A 424 29.24 20.77 -2.56
C GLU A 424 27.93 21.34 -3.12
N ASP A 425 27.67 21.13 -4.41
CA ASP A 425 26.39 21.50 -5.04
C ASP A 425 25.23 20.70 -4.43
N MET A 426 25.41 19.38 -4.30
CA MET A 426 24.41 18.50 -3.69
C MET A 426 24.14 18.89 -2.24
N ILE A 427 25.17 19.10 -1.42
CA ILE A 427 25.04 19.52 -0.03
C ILE A 427 24.20 20.79 0.08
N LYS A 428 24.45 21.80 -0.76
CA LYS A 428 23.66 23.05 -0.79
C LYS A 428 22.20 22.82 -1.17
N MET A 429 21.89 21.87 -2.04
CA MET A 429 20.51 21.53 -2.40
C MET A 429 19.77 20.82 -1.25
N PHE A 430 20.48 20.01 -0.45
CA PHE A 430 19.92 19.29 0.70
C PHE A 430 19.82 20.14 1.98
N GLU A 431 20.63 21.17 2.11
CA GLU A 431 20.72 21.99 3.33
C GLU A 431 19.36 22.58 3.77
N PRO A 432 18.56 23.24 2.91
CA PRO A 432 17.30 23.84 3.35
C PRO A 432 16.30 22.83 3.96
N PRO A 433 15.96 21.68 3.32
CA PRO A 433 15.03 20.73 3.92
C PRO A 433 15.58 20.03 5.17
N ILE A 434 16.90 19.75 5.24
CA ILE A 434 17.52 19.16 6.43
C ILE A 434 17.47 20.14 7.60
N ARG A 435 17.86 21.40 7.40
CA ARG A 435 17.82 22.43 8.44
C ARG A 435 16.41 22.59 9.01
N LYS A 436 15.42 22.68 8.13
CA LYS A 436 14.02 22.81 8.51
C LYS A 436 13.52 21.60 9.31
N THR A 437 13.93 20.40 8.92
CA THR A 437 13.64 19.17 9.66
C THR A 437 14.26 19.20 11.06
N CYS A 438 15.52 19.62 11.20
CA CYS A 438 16.18 19.78 12.50
C CYS A 438 15.44 20.77 13.42
N GLU A 439 14.96 21.90 12.86
CA GLU A 439 14.14 22.88 13.59
C GLU A 439 12.84 22.25 14.12
N LEU A 440 12.14 21.46 13.30
CA LEU A 440 10.93 20.75 13.71
C LEU A 440 11.19 19.71 14.80
N ILE A 441 12.28 18.93 14.68
CA ILE A 441 12.68 17.93 15.68
C ILE A 441 12.96 18.62 17.02
N ASP A 442 13.73 19.71 17.01
CA ASP A 442 14.04 20.47 18.23
C ASP A 442 12.77 21.03 18.89
N GLY A 443 11.83 21.54 18.09
CA GLY A 443 10.53 22.00 18.55
C GLY A 443 9.70 20.90 19.22
N GLN A 444 9.66 19.70 18.62
CA GLN A 444 8.95 18.55 19.18
C GLN A 444 9.59 18.06 20.49
N ILE A 445 10.92 17.98 20.54
CA ILE A 445 11.64 17.58 21.75
C ILE A 445 11.33 18.55 22.90
N LYS A 446 11.39 19.86 22.65
CA LYS A 446 11.08 20.89 23.66
C LYS A 446 9.64 20.79 24.15
N GLN A 447 8.66 20.61 23.26
CA GLN A 447 7.26 20.44 23.64
C GLN A 447 7.03 19.18 24.49
N ALA A 448 7.69 18.07 24.16
CA ALA A 448 7.58 16.83 24.90
C ALA A 448 8.21 16.95 26.31
N GLN A 449 9.37 17.61 26.42
CA GLN A 449 10.06 17.85 27.69
C GLN A 449 9.26 18.74 28.65
N GLN A 450 8.41 19.63 28.15
CA GLN A 450 7.48 20.42 28.97
C GLN A 450 6.36 19.57 29.57
N THR A 451 6.08 18.39 29.03
CA THR A 451 5.09 17.47 29.56
C THR A 451 5.76 16.55 30.58
N SER A 452 5.43 16.68 31.87
CA SER A 452 6.11 16.00 33.01
C SER A 452 6.03 14.47 33.05
N LYS A 453 5.52 13.82 31.99
CA LYS A 453 5.21 12.38 31.94
C LYS A 453 6.00 11.60 30.89
N VAL A 454 6.89 12.23 30.12
CA VAL A 454 7.54 11.58 28.97
C VAL A 454 9.04 11.78 28.97
N LYS A 455 9.79 10.68 29.06
CA LYS A 455 11.24 10.68 28.83
C LYS A 455 11.51 10.25 27.38
N LEU A 456 11.73 11.22 26.50
CA LEU A 456 12.12 10.94 25.12
C LEU A 456 13.47 10.20 25.09
N LYS A 457 13.50 9.07 24.39
CA LYS A 457 14.70 8.25 24.17
C LYS A 457 15.01 8.05 22.69
N TYR A 458 13.99 8.03 21.85
CA TYR A 458 14.14 7.63 20.45
C TYR A 458 13.54 8.65 19.48
N LEU A 459 14.11 8.67 18.28
CA LEU A 459 13.49 9.27 17.11
C LEU A 459 13.40 8.20 16.01
N PHE A 460 12.19 7.93 15.53
CA PHE A 460 11.94 7.00 14.44
C PHE A 460 11.81 7.78 13.14
N MET A 461 12.72 7.56 12.20
CA MET A 461 12.66 8.13 10.87
C MET A 461 11.89 7.17 9.96
N VAL A 462 10.77 7.63 9.40
CA VAL A 462 9.93 6.89 8.45
C VAL A 462 9.69 7.74 7.21
N GLY A 463 9.11 7.16 6.16
CA GLY A 463 8.83 7.86 4.91
C GLY A 463 10.01 7.84 3.93
N GLY A 464 9.72 8.06 2.64
CA GLY A 464 10.68 7.84 1.55
C GLY A 464 11.87 8.80 1.57
N PHE A 465 11.70 10.02 2.11
CA PHE A 465 12.81 10.96 2.21
C PHE A 465 13.85 10.53 3.28
N SER A 466 13.43 9.74 4.28
CA SER A 466 14.34 9.16 5.27
C SER A 466 15.24 8.03 4.72
N GLU A 467 14.97 7.53 3.51
CA GLU A 467 15.81 6.51 2.87
C GLU A 467 17.15 7.07 2.38
N SER A 468 17.20 8.37 2.07
CA SER A 468 18.43 9.04 1.64
C SER A 468 19.56 8.83 2.67
N PRO A 469 20.71 8.26 2.27
CA PRO A 469 21.84 8.05 3.16
C PRO A 469 22.34 9.36 3.80
N TYR A 470 22.44 10.42 2.99
CA TYR A 470 22.87 11.73 3.47
C TYR A 470 21.91 12.34 4.50
N VAL A 471 20.60 12.29 4.25
CA VAL A 471 19.58 12.79 5.19
C VAL A 471 19.61 12.01 6.48
N TYR A 472 19.64 10.67 6.41
CA TYR A 472 19.75 9.82 7.60
C TYR A 472 20.98 10.17 8.44
N SER A 473 22.14 10.30 7.80
CA SER A 473 23.39 10.66 8.47
C SER A 473 23.28 12.01 9.20
N LYS A 474 22.78 13.04 8.53
CA LYS A 474 22.69 14.39 9.10
C LYS A 474 21.64 14.53 10.21
N ILE A 475 20.47 13.92 10.04
CA ILE A 475 19.46 13.90 11.10
C ILE A 475 19.93 13.07 12.29
N LYS A 476 20.60 11.93 12.06
CA LYS A 476 21.20 11.13 13.13
C LYS A 476 22.23 11.92 13.94
N GLU A 477 23.19 12.56 13.26
CA GLU A 477 24.20 13.43 13.88
C GLU A 477 23.53 14.49 14.78
N PHE A 478 22.52 15.19 14.26
CA PHE A 478 21.77 16.19 15.00
C PHE A 478 21.04 15.62 16.22
N VAL A 479 20.33 14.50 16.07
CA VAL A 479 19.53 13.87 17.14
C VAL A 479 20.41 13.32 18.25
N GLU A 480 21.59 12.78 17.92
CA GLU A 480 22.57 12.33 18.91
C GLU A 480 23.06 13.48 19.79
N THR A 481 23.19 14.71 19.27
CA THR A 481 23.49 15.90 20.09
C THR A 481 22.39 16.24 21.11
N LYS A 482 21.16 15.74 20.90
CA LYS A 482 20.02 15.90 21.81
C LYS A 482 19.91 14.76 22.82
N GLY A 483 20.81 13.78 22.77
CA GLY A 483 20.81 12.62 23.67
C GLY A 483 19.73 11.57 23.35
N LEU A 484 19.15 11.62 22.16
CA LEU A 484 18.19 10.62 21.66
C LEU A 484 18.91 9.67 20.71
N LYS A 485 18.35 8.48 20.51
CA LYS A 485 18.82 7.57 19.48
C LYS A 485 17.90 7.56 18.27
N THR A 486 18.49 7.70 17.10
CA THR A 486 17.78 7.57 15.82
C THR A 486 17.63 6.11 15.41
N ILE A 487 16.43 5.74 15.01
CA ILE A 487 16.08 4.43 14.46
C ILE A 487 15.39 4.63 13.11
N ARG A 488 15.79 3.85 12.11
CA ARG A 488 15.11 3.75 10.81
C ARG A 488 14.73 2.28 10.61
N PRO A 489 13.43 1.93 10.55
CA PRO A 489 13.01 0.56 10.33
C PRO A 489 13.42 0.09 8.93
N ALA A 490 13.55 -1.23 8.74
CA ALA A 490 14.03 -1.82 7.50
C ALA A 490 13.20 -1.40 6.26
N TYR A 491 11.89 -1.26 6.41
CA TYR A 491 10.97 -0.83 5.36
C TYR A 491 10.37 0.55 5.68
N ALA A 492 11.22 1.56 5.85
CA ALA A 492 10.80 2.91 6.27
C ALA A 492 9.80 3.57 5.31
N TRP A 493 9.90 3.32 4.00
CA TRP A 493 8.99 3.91 3.03
C TRP A 493 7.58 3.32 3.08
N SER A 494 7.46 2.00 3.25
CA SER A 494 6.18 1.29 3.40
C SER A 494 5.72 1.10 4.85
N ALA A 495 6.46 1.60 5.84
CA ALA A 495 6.14 1.47 7.27
C ALA A 495 4.69 1.86 7.62
N VAL A 496 4.19 2.93 6.99
CA VAL A 496 2.82 3.40 7.20
C VAL A 496 1.78 2.40 6.67
N VAL A 497 1.94 1.90 5.44
CA VAL A 497 0.97 0.95 4.86
C VAL A 497 1.02 -0.39 5.58
N ARG A 498 2.23 -0.89 5.86
CA ARG A 498 2.43 -2.13 6.63
C ARG A 498 1.85 -2.03 8.03
N GLY A 499 2.08 -0.92 8.72
CA GLY A 499 1.50 -0.66 10.03
C GLY A 499 -0.02 -0.54 10.00
N ALA A 500 -0.57 0.01 8.92
CA ALA A 500 -2.01 0.09 8.73
C ALA A 500 -2.60 -1.32 8.53
N ALA A 501 -2.02 -2.16 7.65
CA ALA A 501 -2.45 -3.55 7.47
C ALA A 501 -2.37 -4.36 8.78
N ALA A 502 -1.27 -4.20 9.51
CA ALA A 502 -1.09 -4.83 10.82
C ALA A 502 -2.15 -4.42 11.84
N LYS A 503 -2.70 -3.20 11.73
CA LYS A 503 -3.84 -2.74 12.54
C LYS A 503 -5.16 -3.32 12.04
N GLY A 504 -5.38 -3.39 10.73
CA GLY A 504 -6.57 -3.99 10.13
C GLY A 504 -6.79 -5.45 10.56
N LEU A 505 -5.71 -6.20 10.79
CA LEU A 505 -5.75 -7.57 11.30
C LEU A 505 -6.16 -7.70 12.77
N GLN A 506 -6.01 -6.65 13.59
CA GLN A 506 -6.28 -6.73 15.04
C GLN A 506 -7.77 -6.62 15.43
N GLY A 507 -8.66 -6.35 14.47
CA GLY A 507 -10.10 -6.21 14.69
C GLY A 507 -10.50 -4.98 15.53
N ASP A 508 -11.80 -4.65 15.56
CA ASP A 508 -12.34 -3.42 16.17
C ASP A 508 -12.20 -3.35 17.72
N GLY A 509 -11.68 -4.39 18.38
CA GLY A 509 -11.65 -4.51 19.85
C GLY A 509 -10.45 -3.90 20.56
N HIS A 510 -9.38 -3.54 19.84
CA HIS A 510 -8.13 -3.03 20.44
C HIS A 510 -7.74 -1.70 19.81
N LEU A 511 -8.14 -0.59 20.42
CA LEU A 511 -7.66 0.74 20.05
C LEU A 511 -6.20 0.89 20.51
N PRO A 512 -5.22 1.04 19.60
CA PRO A 512 -3.80 1.15 19.97
C PRO A 512 -3.45 2.51 20.62
N ILE A 513 -4.44 3.38 20.87
CA ILE A 513 -4.24 4.69 21.48
C ILE A 513 -5.20 4.88 22.64
N ARG A 514 -4.61 5.12 23.81
CA ARG A 514 -5.39 5.35 25.02
C ARG A 514 -5.93 6.78 25.11
N ASN A 515 -5.18 7.79 24.63
CA ASN A 515 -5.57 9.20 24.65
C ASN A 515 -5.00 9.98 23.45
N ARG A 516 -5.80 10.88 22.87
CA ARG A 516 -5.39 11.86 21.85
C ARG A 516 -5.42 13.28 22.43
N LYS A 517 -4.53 14.17 21.98
CA LYS A 517 -4.63 15.59 22.33
C LYS A 517 -5.54 16.33 21.34
N CYS A 518 -6.42 17.17 21.85
CA CYS A 518 -7.34 17.94 21.03
C CYS A 518 -6.57 18.96 20.17
N ARG A 519 -6.77 18.95 18.86
CA ARG A 519 -6.11 19.86 17.91
C ARG A 519 -6.71 21.27 17.88
N ARG A 520 -7.86 21.48 18.54
CA ARG A 520 -8.57 22.76 18.60
C ARG A 520 -9.14 22.98 20.01
N HIS A 521 -8.85 24.14 20.59
CA HIS A 521 -9.60 24.63 21.73
C HIS A 521 -10.86 25.32 21.21
N TYR A 522 -12.02 24.67 21.33
CA TYR A 522 -13.29 25.39 21.26
C TYR A 522 -13.60 25.88 22.68
N ALA A 523 -13.09 27.06 23.02
CA ALA A 523 -13.62 27.85 24.11
C ALA A 523 -14.23 29.11 23.47
N GLY A 524 -15.49 29.37 23.84
CA GLY A 524 -16.38 30.34 23.20
C GLY A 524 -16.10 31.79 23.51
#